data_AF-A0A9E3EDH3-F1
#
_entry.id   AF-A0A9E3EDH3-F1
#
_cell.length_a   1.000
_cell.length_b   1.000
_cell.length_c   1.000
_cell.angle_alpha   90.00
_cell.angle_beta   90.00
_cell.angle_gamma   90.00
#
_symmetry.space_group_name_H-M   'P 1'
#
loop_
_entity.id
_entity.type
_entity.pdbx_description
1 polymer ?
#
loop_
_entity_poly.entity_id
_entity_poly.type
_entity_poly.pdbx_seq_one_letter_code
_entity_poly.pdbx_strand_id
1 'polypeptide(L)'
;MRIPSFRVRTMMIGVALLGVVLLGPAHHFRRRYLSHWSERYSARAAVSRSYASQFRDAYEGRLQAVFAPHHGREFARTPALKLAWARYYEALARKYERAALDPGRPVPPDPPPPEVMVFDGY
;
A
#
# COMPACT_ATOMS: atom_id res chain seq x y z
N MET A 1 -2.21 -61.85 13.35
CA MET A 1 -2.46 -60.39 13.23
C MET A 1 -3.47 -60.16 12.12
N ARG A 2 -4.70 -59.70 12.44
CA ARG A 2 -5.74 -59.45 11.44
C ARG A 2 -5.49 -58.09 10.80
N ILE A 3 -5.14 -58.07 9.52
CA ILE A 3 -5.01 -56.83 8.74
C ILE A 3 -6.44 -56.31 8.49
N PRO A 4 -6.81 -55.11 8.94
CA PRO A 4 -8.13 -54.56 8.69
C PRO A 4 -8.32 -54.34 7.19
N SER A 5 -9.33 -54.99 6.60
CA SER A 5 -9.70 -54.78 5.20
C SER A 5 -10.34 -53.41 5.04
N PHE A 6 -9.52 -52.39 4.79
CA PHE A 6 -10.01 -51.07 4.45
C PHE A 6 -10.70 -51.12 3.08
N ARG A 7 -11.99 -50.81 3.06
CA ARG A 7 -12.73 -50.63 1.80
C ARG A 7 -12.13 -49.42 1.09
N VAL A 8 -11.86 -49.55 -0.21
CA VAL A 8 -11.33 -48.48 -1.08
C VAL A 8 -12.13 -47.17 -0.91
N ARG A 9 -13.44 -47.29 -0.70
CA ARG A 9 -14.35 -46.17 -0.43
C ARG A 9 -13.94 -45.34 0.79
N THR A 10 -13.54 -45.97 1.89
CA THR A 10 -13.11 -45.26 3.11
C THR A 10 -11.79 -44.53 2.90
N MET A 11 -10.88 -45.10 2.10
CA MET A 11 -9.64 -44.44 1.71
C MET A 11 -9.90 -43.19 0.87
N MET A 12 -10.76 -43.28 -0.14
CA MET A 12 -11.13 -42.12 -0.96
C MET A 12 -11.75 -40.98 -0.14
N ILE A 13 -12.64 -41.32 0.80
CA ILE A 13 -13.23 -40.33 1.71
C ILE A 13 -12.14 -39.68 2.57
N GLY A 14 -11.21 -40.47 3.11
CA GLY A 14 -10.08 -39.95 3.88
C GLY A 14 -9.21 -38.96 3.09
N VAL A 15 -8.88 -39.29 1.84
CA VAL A 15 -8.09 -38.43 0.95
C VAL A 15 -8.83 -37.13 0.62
N ALA A 16 -10.14 -37.21 0.33
CA ALA A 16 -10.94 -36.02 0.03
C ALA A 16 -11.01 -35.07 1.24
N LEU A 17 -11.24 -35.61 2.43
CA LEU A 17 -11.24 -34.83 3.68
C LEU A 17 -9.87 -34.21 3.95
N LEU A 18 -8.79 -34.97 3.73
CA LEU A 18 -7.42 -34.46 3.88
C LEU A 18 -7.15 -33.30 2.91
N GLY A 19 -7.61 -33.40 1.66
CA GLY A 19 -7.53 -32.32 0.68
C GLY A 19 -8.24 -31.05 1.15
N VAL A 20 -9.48 -31.17 1.64
CA VAL A 20 -10.26 -30.02 2.15
C VAL A 20 -9.59 -29.37 3.36
N VAL A 21 -9.09 -30.18 4.31
CA VAL A 21 -8.41 -29.68 5.51
C VAL A 21 -7.10 -28.98 5.18
N LEU A 22 -6.37 -29.42 4.15
CA LEU A 22 -5.12 -28.77 3.74
C LEU A 22 -5.35 -27.52 2.88
N LEU A 23 -6.34 -27.52 1.98
CA LEU A 23 -6.59 -26.42 1.04
C LEU A 23 -7.43 -25.28 1.63
N GLY A 24 -8.37 -25.58 2.54
CA GLY A 24 -9.25 -24.59 3.17
C GLY A 24 -8.49 -23.48 3.91
N PRO A 25 -7.55 -23.81 4.82
CA PRO A 25 -6.74 -22.83 5.54
C PRO A 25 -5.88 -22.00 4.60
N ALA A 26 -5.25 -22.61 3.58
CA ALA A 26 -4.40 -21.90 2.62
C ALA A 26 -5.16 -20.78 1.88
N HIS A 27 -6.40 -21.05 1.47
CA HIS A 27 -7.27 -20.03 0.88
C HIS A 27 -7.66 -18.93 1.86
N HIS A 28 -7.96 -19.29 3.11
CA HIS A 28 -8.35 -18.32 4.12
C HIS A 28 -7.18 -17.42 4.54
N PHE A 29 -5.99 -17.98 4.74
CA PHE A 29 -4.76 -17.24 5.01
C PHE A 29 -4.39 -16.31 3.87
N ARG A 30 -4.49 -16.76 2.61
CA ARG A 30 -4.24 -15.91 1.44
C ARG A 30 -5.20 -14.72 1.40
N ARG A 31 -6.49 -14.91 1.68
CA ARG A 31 -7.46 -13.81 1.73
C ARG A 31 -7.13 -12.79 2.81
N ARG A 32 -6.83 -13.23 4.04
CA ARG A 32 -6.46 -12.33 5.15
C ARG A 32 -5.14 -11.61 4.89
N TYR A 33 -4.17 -12.30 4.31
CA TYR A 33 -2.90 -11.69 3.93
C TYR A 33 -3.13 -10.57 2.91
N LEU A 34 -3.88 -10.86 1.84
CA LEU A 34 -4.17 -9.86 0.80
C LEU A 34 -5.01 -8.69 1.32
N SER A 35 -5.99 -8.94 2.21
CA SER A 35 -6.79 -7.86 2.81
C SER A 35 -5.92 -6.92 3.65
N HIS A 36 -5.03 -7.48 4.48
CA HIS A 36 -4.09 -6.69 5.30
C HIS A 36 -3.18 -5.80 4.45
N TRP A 37 -2.70 -6.30 3.30
CA TRP A 37 -1.91 -5.48 2.38
C TRP A 37 -2.74 -4.41 1.66
N SER A 38 -3.97 -4.74 1.26
CA SER A 38 -4.90 -3.77 0.67
C SER A 38 -5.17 -2.61 1.63
N GLU A 39 -5.40 -2.90 2.91
CA GLU A 39 -5.58 -1.89 3.96
C GLU A 39 -4.36 -1.00 4.11
N ARG A 40 -3.15 -1.58 4.16
CA ARG A 40 -1.90 -0.83 4.23
C ARG A 40 -1.68 0.08 3.03
N TYR A 41 -1.96 -0.39 1.82
CA TYR A 41 -1.86 0.43 0.62
C TYR A 41 -2.91 1.53 0.58
N SER A 42 -4.14 1.25 1.01
CA SER A 42 -5.21 2.24 1.14
C SER A 42 -4.83 3.35 2.13
N ALA A 43 -4.25 2.98 3.29
CA ALA A 43 -3.75 3.94 4.26
C ALA A 43 -2.64 4.84 3.68
N ARG A 44 -1.67 4.26 2.95
CA ARG A 44 -0.62 5.04 2.25
C ARG A 44 -1.18 5.97 1.19
N ALA A 45 -2.18 5.51 0.42
CA ALA A 45 -2.86 6.34 -0.55
C ALA A 45 -3.57 7.53 0.11
N ALA A 46 -4.29 7.29 1.20
CA ALA A 46 -4.98 8.33 1.96
C ALA A 46 -4.01 9.39 2.51
N VAL A 47 -2.90 8.96 3.10
CA VAL A 47 -1.82 9.86 3.55
C VAL A 47 -1.26 10.69 2.38
N SER A 48 -0.99 10.05 1.25
CA SER A 48 -0.49 10.74 0.06
C SER A 48 -1.50 11.76 -0.49
N ARG A 49 -2.80 11.43 -0.52
CA ARG A 49 -3.85 12.39 -0.91
C ARG A 49 -3.90 13.59 0.04
N SER A 50 -3.79 13.35 1.34
CA SER A 50 -3.75 14.42 2.35
C SER A 50 -2.56 15.36 2.15
N TYR A 51 -1.37 14.84 1.82
CA TYR A 51 -0.24 15.72 1.48
C TYR A 51 -0.49 16.46 0.17
N ALA A 52 -1.00 15.79 -0.87
CA ALA A 52 -1.31 16.44 -2.13
C ALA A 52 -2.26 17.63 -1.96
N SER A 53 -3.31 17.49 -1.14
CA SER A 53 -4.24 18.59 -0.85
C SER A 53 -3.55 19.71 -0.08
N GLN A 54 -2.75 19.41 0.95
CA GLN A 54 -2.02 20.43 1.71
C GLN A 54 -1.06 21.24 0.83
N PHE A 55 -0.30 20.58 -0.07
CA PHE A 55 0.58 21.28 -1.00
C PHE A 55 -0.17 22.09 -2.05
N ARG A 56 -1.33 21.59 -2.53
CA ARG A 56 -2.20 22.34 -3.45
C ARG A 56 -2.77 23.58 -2.76
N ASP A 57 -3.28 23.43 -1.55
CA ASP A 57 -3.82 24.55 -0.77
C ASP A 57 -2.73 25.57 -0.43
N ALA A 58 -1.51 25.13 -0.13
CA ALA A 58 -0.39 26.03 0.11
C ALA A 58 0.14 26.72 -1.17
N TYR A 59 -0.02 26.09 -2.33
CA TYR A 59 0.23 26.71 -3.63
C TYR A 59 -0.79 27.80 -3.93
N GLU A 60 -2.06 27.54 -3.63
CA GLU A 60 -3.17 28.48 -3.80
C GLU A 60 -3.23 29.58 -2.72
N GLY A 61 -2.29 29.58 -1.77
CA GLY A 61 -2.24 30.55 -0.68
C GLY A 61 -3.29 30.34 0.42
N ARG A 62 -4.03 29.22 0.40
CA ARG A 62 -5.01 28.83 1.43
C ARG A 62 -4.35 28.32 2.71
N LEU A 63 -3.11 27.83 2.60
CA LEU A 63 -2.30 27.34 3.72
C LEU A 63 -0.96 28.10 3.77
N GLN A 64 -0.66 28.71 4.92
CA GLN A 64 0.59 29.46 5.11
C GLN A 64 1.83 28.54 5.16
N ALA A 65 1.70 27.37 5.78
CA ALA A 65 2.77 26.39 5.89
C ALA A 65 2.23 24.96 5.77
N VAL A 66 3.00 24.09 5.13
CA VAL A 66 2.74 22.64 5.08
C VAL A 66 3.73 21.96 6.01
N PHE A 67 3.23 21.21 6.99
CA PHE A 67 4.09 20.42 7.86
C PHE A 67 4.23 19.01 7.28
N ALA A 68 5.39 18.73 6.69
CA ALA A 68 5.76 17.37 6.31
C ALA A 68 6.60 16.75 7.43
N PRO A 69 6.15 15.67 8.09
CA PRO A 69 6.77 15.14 9.32
C PRO A 69 8.23 14.70 9.15
N HIS A 70 8.71 14.49 7.92
CA HIS A 70 10.10 14.12 7.63
C HIS A 70 10.97 15.27 7.12
N HIS A 71 10.42 16.48 6.95
CA HIS A 71 11.13 17.54 6.25
C HIS A 71 11.14 18.92 6.94
N GLY A 72 10.67 19.00 8.19
CA GLY A 72 10.70 20.24 8.98
C GLY A 72 9.63 21.26 8.57
N ARG A 73 9.68 22.45 9.19
CA ARG A 73 8.62 23.47 9.12
C ARG A 73 8.56 24.29 7.82
N GLU A 74 9.59 24.26 6.97
CA GLU A 74 9.67 25.09 5.75
C GLU A 74 9.87 24.27 4.47
N PHE A 75 9.09 23.20 4.32
CA PHE A 75 9.17 22.39 3.13
C PHE A 75 8.41 23.05 1.97
N ALA A 76 9.10 23.23 0.83
CA ALA A 76 8.63 23.90 -0.39
C ALA A 76 8.38 25.43 -0.27
N ARG A 77 9.47 26.20 -0.26
CA ARG A 77 9.44 27.67 -0.21
C ARG A 77 8.78 28.34 -1.42
N THR A 78 8.97 27.78 -2.62
CA THR A 78 8.48 28.40 -3.86
C THR A 78 7.15 27.81 -4.32
N PRO A 79 6.25 28.61 -4.96
CA PRO A 79 5.01 28.10 -5.54
C PRO A 79 5.24 26.93 -6.51
N ALA A 80 6.28 27.01 -7.35
CA ALA A 80 6.64 25.95 -8.28
C ALA A 80 6.96 24.63 -7.55
N LEU A 81 7.72 24.69 -6.45
CA LEU A 81 8.06 23.52 -5.66
C LEU A 81 6.82 22.96 -4.94
N LYS A 82 5.94 23.80 -4.40
CA LYS A 82 4.66 23.36 -3.80
C LYS A 82 3.80 22.60 -4.82
N LEU A 83 3.68 23.12 -6.04
CA LEU A 83 2.94 22.45 -7.11
C LEU A 83 3.59 21.13 -7.53
N ALA A 84 4.93 21.07 -7.58
CA ALA A 84 5.67 19.84 -7.87
C ALA A 84 5.41 18.76 -6.80
N TRP A 85 5.43 19.13 -5.53
CA TRP A 85 5.10 18.25 -4.40
C TRP A 85 3.64 17.79 -4.42
N ALA A 86 2.70 18.67 -4.74
CA ALA A 86 1.30 18.28 -4.90
C ALA A 86 1.15 17.19 -5.97
N ARG A 87 1.76 17.38 -7.16
CA ARG A 87 1.74 16.40 -8.25
C ARG A 87 2.42 15.08 -7.89
N TYR A 88 3.54 15.15 -7.18
CA TYR A 88 4.26 13.97 -6.69
C TYR A 88 3.37 13.12 -5.77
N TYR A 89 2.74 13.74 -4.77
CA TYR A 89 1.88 13.03 -3.83
C TYR A 89 0.58 12.52 -4.48
N GLU A 90 0.04 13.21 -5.48
CA GLU A 90 -1.05 12.67 -6.29
C GLU A 90 -0.65 11.41 -7.06
N ALA A 91 0.57 11.40 -7.62
CA ALA A 91 1.09 10.21 -8.31
C ALA A 91 1.29 9.03 -7.35
N LEU A 92 1.81 9.29 -6.14
CA LEU A 92 1.91 8.29 -5.07
C LEU A 92 0.53 7.77 -4.65
N ALA A 93 -0.44 8.65 -4.45
CA ALA A 93 -1.81 8.25 -4.11
C ALA A 93 -2.39 7.28 -5.14
N ARG A 94 -2.34 7.63 -6.43
CA ARG A 94 -2.82 6.77 -7.53
C ARG A 94 -2.04 5.45 -7.62
N LYS A 95 -0.74 5.46 -7.32
CA LYS A 95 0.07 4.24 -7.29
C LYS A 95 -0.42 3.31 -6.18
N TYR A 96 -0.61 3.81 -4.97
CA TYR A 96 -1.02 3.01 -3.84
C TYR A 96 -2.49 2.57 -3.90
N GLU A 97 -3.37 3.35 -4.53
CA GLU A 97 -4.74 2.92 -4.86
C GLU A 97 -4.74 1.70 -5.77
N ARG A 98 -3.91 1.71 -6.82
CA ARG A 98 -3.78 0.55 -7.71
C ARG A 98 -3.22 -0.67 -6.97
N ALA A 99 -2.24 -0.47 -6.10
CA ALA A 99 -1.70 -1.54 -5.26
C ALA A 99 -2.73 -2.08 -4.25
N ALA A 100 -3.65 -1.25 -3.76
CA ALA A 100 -4.71 -1.68 -2.88
C ALA A 100 -5.75 -2.58 -3.58
N LEU A 101 -6.00 -2.34 -4.87
CA LEU A 101 -6.92 -3.17 -5.68
C LEU A 101 -6.36 -4.56 -6.00
N ASP A 102 -5.04 -4.66 -6.16
CA ASP A 102 -4.34 -5.92 -6.43
C ASP A 102 -3.07 -6.05 -5.56
N PRO A 103 -3.23 -6.34 -4.25
CA PRO A 103 -2.13 -6.36 -3.30
C PRO A 103 -1.15 -7.54 -3.49
N GLY A 104 -1.50 -8.51 -4.33
CA GLY A 104 -0.63 -9.63 -4.67
C GLY A 104 0.40 -9.29 -5.75
N ARG A 105 0.23 -8.17 -6.44
CA ARG A 105 1.11 -7.75 -7.53
C ARG A 105 2.33 -7.00 -6.97
N PRO A 106 3.55 -7.25 -7.51
CA PRO A 106 4.72 -6.45 -7.17
C PRO A 106 4.47 -4.96 -7.43
N VAL A 107 4.68 -4.15 -6.40
CA VAL A 107 4.58 -2.70 -6.48
C VAL A 107 5.96 -2.14 -6.86
N PRO A 108 6.08 -1.32 -7.91
CA PRO A 108 7.37 -0.72 -8.28
C PRO A 108 7.90 0.18 -7.15
N PRO A 109 9.19 0.54 -7.13
CA PRO A 109 9.74 1.50 -6.16
C PRO A 109 9.05 2.87 -6.26
N ASP A 110 9.09 3.65 -5.18
CA ASP A 110 8.56 5.01 -5.18
C ASP A 110 9.41 5.91 -6.11
N PRO A 111 8.78 6.81 -6.88
CA PRO A 111 9.53 7.80 -7.64
C PRO A 111 10.38 8.65 -6.68
N PRO A 112 11.51 9.20 -7.14
CA PRO A 112 12.28 10.12 -6.33
C PRO A 112 11.44 11.35 -5.98
N PRO A 113 11.58 11.90 -4.77
CA PRO A 113 10.92 13.14 -4.41
C PRO A 113 11.39 14.30 -5.32
N PRO A 114 10.56 15.34 -5.53
CA PRO A 114 11.00 16.55 -6.19
C PRO A 114 12.22 17.12 -5.46
N GLU A 115 13.26 17.48 -6.23
CA GLU A 115 14.46 18.08 -5.67
C GLU A 115 14.10 19.38 -4.95
N VAL A 116 14.27 19.37 -3.63
CA VAL A 116 14.47 20.60 -2.88
C VAL A 116 15.85 21.10 -3.29
N MET A 117 15.91 22.24 -3.97
CA MET A 117 17.16 23.00 -3.98
C MET A 117 17.47 23.32 -2.52
N VAL A 118 18.34 22.51 -1.91
CA VAL A 118 18.94 22.84 -0.63
C VAL A 118 19.80 24.06 -0.93
N PHE A 119 19.31 25.24 -0.58
CA PHE A 119 20.18 26.41 -0.52
C PHE A 119 21.13 26.18 0.66
N ASP A 120 22.27 25.56 0.36
CA ASP A 120 23.45 25.57 1.24
C ASP A 120 23.96 27.01 1.28
N GLY A 121 23.44 27.81 2.20
CA GLY A 121 23.91 29.17 2.40
C GLY A 121 22.88 30.03 3.07
N TYR A 122 22.90 30.03 4.40
CA TYR A 122 23.02 31.23 5.26
C TYR A 122 23.45 30.79 6.66
#